data_AF-A0A7J5A5X4-F1
#
_entry.id   AF-A0A7J5A5X4-F1
#
_cell.length_a   1.000
_cell.length_b   1.000
_cell.length_c   1.000
_cell.angle_alpha   90.00
_cell.angle_beta   90.00
_cell.angle_gamma   90.00
#
_symmetry.space_group_name_H-M   'P 1'
#
loop_
_entity.id
_entity.type
_entity.pdbx_description
1 polymer ?
#
loop_
_entity_poly.entity_id
_entity_poly.type
_entity_poly.pdbx_seq_one_letter_code
_entity_poly.pdbx_strand_id
1 'polypeptide(L)'
;MGLPRRSVLVGVAALAMVATATPAMAAEPVGTIRAAGGATAVADSYIVVFKDTSVARSSVGDTAQRLVGRHGGAVARTYGAALRGFEVRVDARAAARIAADSAVAYVEQNHTVSIAGTQTNPPSWGLDRIDQRALPLNSSYTYPNTASNVHAYIIDTGIRFSHSDFGGRAVSGYDAVDGGSADDCNGHGTHVAGTVGGSAYGVAKGVQLVGVRVLNCQGSGTNAGVIGGVDWVTANAVKPAVANMSLGGGANASLDTAVRNSINSGVSYGLAAGNDSGGNACNTSPARTAEGITVGSTTNTDARSSFSNIGTCLDIFAPGSSITSAWYTNDTATNTISGTSMATPHVVGVAALVASANPAWTPQQVRDYLVNNATSNVVTNPGTGSPNKLLYVVNGDTPPPTDDFSVSVSPTSGSTAPGGSVTATVATATTNGSAQSVSLSASGLPSGATASFSPATVTSGGSSALTISTSASTPAGTYSVTVTGTAASGSRTATYSLTVTGTGGGCSGTNGTDLAIPDTNVAVSSSIVIAGCARNASAASTVAVNIVHTYRGDVVIDLVAPDGSTYRLKNSSIFDGADNINATYTANLSSEAANGTWQLRVRDVYSGDTGYLNTWTLTL
;
A
#
# COMPACT_ATOMS: atom_id res chain seq x y z
N MET A 1 -7.40 29.78 100.94
CA MET A 1 -8.21 28.65 100.43
C MET A 1 -8.66 29.01 99.03
N GLY A 2 -8.24 28.21 98.04
CA GLY A 2 -8.70 28.18 96.64
C GLY A 2 -8.72 29.47 95.83
N LEU A 3 -7.69 29.70 95.00
CA LEU A 3 -7.76 30.41 93.70
C LEU A 3 -6.42 30.24 92.95
N PRO A 4 -6.41 29.88 91.64
CA PRO A 4 -5.19 29.61 90.88
C PRO A 4 -4.62 30.89 90.23
N ARG A 5 -3.28 30.97 90.21
CA ARG A 5 -2.51 32.05 89.59
C ARG A 5 -2.11 31.71 88.16
N ARG A 6 -2.24 32.74 87.31
CA ARG A 6 -1.71 32.90 85.95
C ARG A 6 -0.23 32.53 85.85
N SER A 7 0.20 32.05 84.69
CA SER A 7 1.50 32.38 84.10
C SER A 7 1.44 32.27 82.57
N VAL A 8 2.07 33.25 81.93
CA VAL A 8 2.15 33.52 80.49
C VAL A 8 3.36 32.78 79.91
N LEU A 9 3.24 32.28 78.66
CA LEU A 9 4.37 31.84 77.84
C LEU A 9 4.18 32.29 76.38
N VAL A 10 5.28 32.77 75.81
CA VAL A 10 5.45 33.42 74.50
C VAL A 10 5.48 32.38 73.37
N GLY A 11 4.89 32.69 72.21
CA GLY A 11 4.96 31.88 70.99
C GLY A 11 5.11 32.73 69.72
N VAL A 12 6.12 32.40 68.92
CA VAL A 12 6.56 33.05 67.67
C VAL A 12 5.56 32.81 66.53
N ALA A 13 5.23 33.85 65.75
CA ALA A 13 4.31 33.79 64.62
C ALA A 13 5.05 33.59 63.28
N ALA A 14 4.65 32.56 62.52
CA ALA A 14 5.06 32.32 61.14
C ALA A 14 4.01 32.92 60.16
N LEU A 15 4.46 33.70 59.19
CA LEU A 15 3.64 34.29 58.12
C LEU A 15 3.36 33.23 57.03
N ALA A 16 2.09 32.89 56.80
CA ALA A 16 1.65 32.07 55.67
C ALA A 16 1.14 32.96 54.53
N MET A 17 1.75 32.86 53.34
CA MET A 17 1.24 33.47 52.11
C MET A 17 0.10 32.62 51.55
N VAL A 18 -1.10 33.20 51.43
CA VAL A 18 -2.27 32.58 50.81
C VAL A 18 -2.26 32.91 49.31
N ALA A 19 -2.02 31.91 48.47
CA ALA A 19 -2.23 32.00 47.03
C ALA A 19 -3.73 31.78 46.72
N THR A 20 -4.40 32.77 46.14
CA THR A 20 -5.78 32.64 45.65
C THR A 20 -5.79 31.89 44.33
N ALA A 21 -6.12 30.60 44.36
CA ALA A 21 -6.41 29.82 43.16
C ALA A 21 -7.78 30.24 42.60
N THR A 22 -7.82 30.74 41.37
CA THR A 22 -9.08 30.90 40.62
C THR A 22 -9.65 29.52 40.29
N PRO A 23 -10.95 29.24 40.52
CA PRO A 23 -11.53 27.96 40.14
C PRO A 23 -11.48 27.83 38.61
N ALA A 24 -10.81 26.79 38.11
CA ALA A 24 -10.94 26.38 36.72
C ALA A 24 -12.41 26.01 36.47
N MET A 25 -13.10 26.75 35.62
CA MET A 25 -14.45 26.36 35.20
C MET A 25 -14.33 25.02 34.47
N ALA A 26 -14.91 23.97 35.05
CA ALA A 26 -14.98 22.67 34.40
C ALA A 26 -15.69 22.81 33.06
N ALA A 27 -15.05 22.37 31.98
CA ALA A 27 -15.68 22.36 30.66
C ALA A 27 -16.96 21.52 30.70
N GLU A 28 -18.04 22.01 30.07
CA GLU A 28 -19.28 21.26 29.98
C GLU A 28 -19.05 19.91 29.27
N PRO A 29 -19.68 18.82 29.72
CA PRO A 29 -19.54 17.53 29.08
C PRO A 29 -20.09 17.59 27.65
N VAL A 30 -19.32 17.01 26.71
CA VAL A 30 -19.68 16.87 25.30
C VAL A 30 -19.66 15.40 24.92
N GLY A 31 -20.64 14.97 24.13
CA GLY A 31 -20.74 13.64 23.55
C GLY A 31 -20.36 13.62 22.08
N THR A 32 -20.19 12.43 21.53
CA THR A 32 -19.85 12.23 20.12
C THR A 32 -21.09 12.36 19.23
N ILE A 33 -20.94 13.08 18.12
CA ILE A 33 -21.93 13.14 17.04
C ILE A 33 -21.61 12.05 16.02
N ARG A 34 -22.57 11.17 15.76
CA ARG A 34 -22.48 10.15 14.70
C ARG A 34 -22.64 10.80 13.33
N ALA A 35 -22.01 10.20 12.32
CA ALA A 35 -22.07 10.68 10.93
C ALA A 35 -21.76 12.19 10.78
N ALA A 36 -20.87 12.75 11.60
CA ALA A 36 -20.59 14.19 11.51
C ALA A 36 -19.81 14.54 10.22
N GLY A 37 -20.27 15.57 9.51
CA GLY A 37 -19.68 16.05 8.25
C GLY A 37 -20.03 15.16 7.04
N GLY A 38 -19.37 15.39 5.91
CA GLY A 38 -19.63 14.66 4.65
C GLY A 38 -20.51 15.43 3.66
N ALA A 39 -20.46 15.05 2.38
CA ALA A 39 -21.07 15.80 1.27
C ALA A 39 -22.61 15.85 1.32
N THR A 40 -23.22 14.86 1.95
CA THR A 40 -24.68 14.80 2.15
C THR A 40 -25.11 15.43 3.47
N ALA A 41 -24.19 15.91 4.31
CA ALA A 41 -24.52 16.44 5.62
C ALA A 41 -25.34 17.73 5.48
N VAL A 42 -26.47 17.76 6.18
CA VAL A 42 -27.30 18.94 6.30
C VAL A 42 -26.69 19.81 7.40
N ALA A 43 -26.20 20.98 7.03
CA ALA A 43 -25.60 21.93 7.97
C ALA A 43 -26.60 22.27 9.10
N ASP A 44 -26.08 22.33 10.32
CA ASP A 44 -26.80 22.68 11.55
C ASP A 44 -28.09 21.86 11.77
N SER A 45 -28.11 20.59 11.34
CA SER A 45 -29.26 19.69 11.48
C SER A 45 -28.81 18.35 12.04
N TYR A 46 -29.42 17.95 13.16
CA TYR A 46 -29.06 16.72 13.86
C TYR A 46 -30.31 15.95 14.29
N ILE A 47 -30.19 14.63 14.34
CA ILE A 47 -31.20 13.71 14.85
C ILE A 47 -30.75 13.28 16.25
N VAL A 48 -31.55 13.60 17.26
CA VAL A 48 -31.31 13.23 18.66
C VAL A 48 -32.20 12.06 19.01
N VAL A 49 -31.61 10.97 19.48
CA VAL A 49 -32.34 9.75 19.86
C VAL A 49 -32.22 9.54 21.36
N PHE A 50 -33.35 9.32 22.02
CA PHE A 50 -33.43 9.08 23.46
C PHE A 50 -33.24 7.61 23.81
N LYS A 51 -32.78 7.35 25.04
CA LYS A 51 -32.79 6.01 25.62
C LYS A 51 -34.24 5.61 25.94
N ASP A 52 -34.63 4.43 25.47
CA ASP A 52 -35.97 3.87 25.69
C ASP A 52 -36.34 3.71 27.17
N THR A 53 -35.34 3.54 28.04
CA THR A 53 -35.50 3.45 29.49
C THR A 53 -35.60 4.81 30.19
N SER A 54 -35.24 5.91 29.51
CA SER A 54 -35.18 7.25 30.11
C SER A 54 -36.31 8.17 29.66
N VAL A 55 -36.86 7.97 28.46
CA VAL A 55 -37.91 8.83 27.90
C VAL A 55 -39.07 7.99 27.37
N ALA A 56 -40.25 8.18 27.95
CA ALA A 56 -41.49 7.59 27.45
C ALA A 56 -41.88 8.22 26.09
N ARG A 57 -42.54 7.45 25.22
CA ARG A 57 -42.98 7.93 23.87
C ARG A 57 -43.83 9.19 23.94
N SER A 58 -44.71 9.30 24.94
CA SER A 58 -45.55 10.48 25.19
C SER A 58 -44.76 11.71 25.65
N SER A 59 -43.55 11.52 26.21
CA SER A 59 -42.72 12.58 26.79
C SER A 59 -41.58 13.06 25.88
N VAL A 60 -41.53 12.56 24.63
CA VAL A 60 -40.50 12.94 23.64
C VAL A 60 -40.53 14.45 23.39
N GLY A 61 -41.72 15.03 23.19
CA GLY A 61 -41.88 16.46 22.91
C GLY A 61 -41.35 17.34 24.04
N ASP A 62 -41.79 17.06 25.27
CA ASP A 62 -41.38 17.82 26.46
C ASP A 62 -39.87 17.70 26.71
N THR A 63 -39.30 16.51 26.51
CA THR A 63 -37.86 16.28 26.71
C THR A 63 -37.03 16.97 25.62
N ALA A 64 -37.50 16.99 24.38
CA ALA A 64 -36.86 17.72 23.29
C ALA A 64 -36.86 19.24 23.55
N GLN A 65 -37.98 19.80 24.00
CA GLN A 65 -38.09 21.21 24.37
C GLN A 65 -37.18 21.57 25.55
N ARG A 66 -37.07 20.70 26.57
CA ARG A 66 -36.13 20.87 27.69
C ARG A 66 -34.68 20.97 27.21
N LEU A 67 -34.27 20.10 26.29
CA LEU A 67 -32.90 20.07 25.77
C LEU A 67 -32.58 21.31 24.93
N VAL A 68 -33.49 21.69 24.04
CA VAL A 68 -33.34 22.91 23.23
C VAL A 68 -33.37 24.16 24.11
N GLY A 69 -34.22 24.21 25.13
CA GLY A 69 -34.25 25.31 26.10
C GLY A 69 -32.93 25.45 26.88
N ARG A 70 -32.19 24.36 27.10
CA ARG A 70 -30.89 24.36 27.79
C ARG A 70 -29.72 24.71 26.87
N HIS A 71 -29.74 24.25 25.62
CA HIS A 71 -28.57 24.30 24.72
C HIS A 71 -28.74 25.25 23.52
N GLY A 72 -29.92 25.86 23.36
CA GLY A 72 -30.27 26.69 22.22
C GLY A 72 -30.78 25.88 21.03
N GLY A 73 -31.23 26.60 19.99
CA GLY A 73 -31.73 26.04 18.73
C GLY A 73 -33.25 25.90 18.66
N ALA A 74 -33.71 25.05 17.74
CA ALA A 74 -35.12 24.77 17.54
C ALA A 74 -35.38 23.28 17.26
N VAL A 75 -36.49 22.76 17.79
CA VAL A 75 -37.00 21.44 17.40
C VAL A 75 -37.66 21.58 16.03
N ALA A 76 -37.13 20.90 15.01
CA ALA A 76 -37.72 20.90 13.68
C ALA A 76 -38.89 19.91 13.58
N ARG A 77 -38.75 18.72 14.18
CA ARG A 77 -39.83 17.72 14.30
C ARG A 77 -39.51 16.71 15.39
N THR A 78 -40.53 16.06 15.94
CA THR A 78 -40.38 14.97 16.92
C THR A 78 -40.75 13.62 16.30
N TYR A 79 -40.15 12.57 16.84
CA TYR A 79 -40.42 11.17 16.51
C TYR A 79 -40.87 10.46 17.79
N GLY A 80 -42.10 9.94 17.80
CA GLY A 80 -42.65 9.17 18.95
C GLY A 80 -43.10 7.76 18.60
N ALA A 81 -43.28 7.44 17.31
CA ALA A 81 -43.88 6.19 16.84
C ALA A 81 -42.84 5.17 16.34
N ALA A 82 -41.96 5.57 15.41
CA ALA A 82 -40.90 4.68 14.89
C ALA A 82 -39.59 4.79 15.70
N LEU A 83 -39.33 5.98 16.23
CA LEU A 83 -38.13 6.34 16.97
C LEU A 83 -38.57 7.20 18.16
N ARG A 84 -37.83 7.19 19.27
CA ARG A 84 -38.01 8.15 20.38
C ARG A 84 -36.93 9.21 20.25
N GLY A 85 -37.25 10.35 19.65
CA GLY A 85 -36.25 11.35 19.34
C GLY A 85 -36.80 12.58 18.66
N PHE A 86 -35.92 13.43 18.16
CA PHE A 86 -36.31 14.63 17.43
C PHE A 86 -35.20 15.12 16.49
N GLU A 87 -35.58 15.84 15.43
CA GLU A 87 -34.65 16.65 14.64
C GLU A 87 -34.46 18.00 15.33
N VAL A 88 -33.21 18.41 15.51
CA VAL A 88 -32.82 19.69 16.10
C VAL A 88 -32.00 20.51 15.11
N ARG A 89 -32.25 21.83 15.09
CA ARG A 89 -31.43 22.81 14.37
C ARG A 89 -30.57 23.61 15.35
N VAL A 90 -29.27 23.35 15.35
CA VAL A 90 -28.26 23.90 16.26
C VAL A 90 -26.89 23.84 15.61
N ASP A 91 -25.93 24.62 16.10
CA ASP A 91 -24.52 24.43 15.73
C ASP A 91 -23.94 23.10 16.30
N ALA A 92 -22.80 22.67 15.74
CA ALA A 92 -22.14 21.43 16.13
C ALA A 92 -21.75 21.37 17.62
N ARG A 93 -21.44 22.52 18.24
CA ARG A 93 -21.03 22.58 19.65
C ARG A 93 -22.22 22.35 20.58
N ALA A 94 -23.38 22.92 20.25
CA ALA A 94 -24.63 22.66 20.95
C ALA A 94 -25.11 21.21 20.73
N ALA A 95 -24.99 20.67 19.53
CA ALA A 95 -25.30 19.26 19.26
C ALA A 95 -24.43 18.30 20.10
N ALA A 96 -23.12 18.58 20.22
CA ALA A 96 -22.21 17.79 21.05
C ALA A 96 -22.57 17.86 22.54
N ARG A 97 -23.04 19.00 23.06
CA ARG A 97 -23.55 19.11 24.43
C ARG A 97 -24.85 18.33 24.64
N ILE A 98 -25.77 18.38 23.68
CA ILE A 98 -27.00 17.57 23.72
C ILE A 98 -26.66 16.07 23.75
N ALA A 99 -25.62 15.63 23.01
CA ALA A 99 -25.15 14.26 22.99
C ALA A 99 -24.64 13.75 24.36
N ALA A 100 -24.31 14.66 25.29
CA ALA A 100 -23.87 14.31 26.63
C ALA A 100 -25.02 14.18 27.66
N ASP A 101 -26.27 14.55 27.33
CA ASP A 101 -27.39 14.45 28.26
C ASP A 101 -27.70 12.98 28.58
N SER A 102 -27.94 12.67 29.86
CA SER A 102 -28.15 11.30 30.33
C SER A 102 -29.34 10.59 29.67
N ALA A 103 -30.35 11.35 29.21
CA ALA A 103 -31.52 10.81 28.53
C ALA A 103 -31.28 10.51 27.04
N VAL A 104 -30.20 11.04 26.46
CA VAL A 104 -29.83 10.85 25.04
C VAL A 104 -29.03 9.55 24.89
N ALA A 105 -29.45 8.72 23.94
CA ALA A 105 -28.75 7.52 23.52
C ALA A 105 -27.63 7.85 22.52
N TYR A 106 -27.94 8.71 21.54
CA TYR A 106 -26.99 9.24 20.58
C TYR A 106 -27.54 10.47 19.86
N VAL A 107 -26.62 11.24 19.26
CA VAL A 107 -26.91 12.30 18.29
C VAL A 107 -26.22 11.94 16.99
N GLU A 108 -26.92 12.11 15.88
CA GLU A 108 -26.42 11.88 14.52
C GLU A 108 -26.62 13.13 13.67
N GLN A 109 -25.64 13.52 12.85
CA GLN A 109 -25.87 14.61 11.90
C GLN A 109 -26.83 14.16 10.80
N ASN A 110 -27.77 15.03 10.41
CA ASN A 110 -28.75 14.71 9.38
C ASN A 110 -28.11 14.73 7.99
N HIS A 111 -28.55 13.86 7.08
CA HIS A 111 -28.03 13.75 5.72
C HIS A 111 -29.14 13.75 4.65
N THR A 112 -28.81 14.25 3.45
CA THR A 112 -29.64 14.11 2.25
C THR A 112 -29.60 12.67 1.73
N VAL A 113 -30.76 12.14 1.32
CA VAL A 113 -30.90 10.85 0.63
C VAL A 113 -31.41 11.07 -0.79
N SER A 114 -30.96 10.25 -1.76
CA SER A 114 -31.36 10.33 -3.16
C SER A 114 -31.83 8.97 -3.70
N ILE A 115 -32.65 8.98 -4.75
CA ILE A 115 -33.09 7.77 -5.47
C ILE A 115 -32.00 7.42 -6.50
N ALA A 116 -31.40 6.23 -6.40
CA ALA A 116 -30.49 5.71 -7.42
C ALA A 116 -31.24 5.44 -8.74
N GLY A 117 -30.58 5.65 -9.88
CA GLY A 117 -31.15 5.29 -11.18
C GLY A 117 -30.90 3.82 -11.51
N THR A 118 -31.85 3.14 -12.15
CA THR A 118 -31.71 1.74 -12.57
C THR A 118 -32.03 1.59 -14.06
N GLN A 119 -31.14 0.93 -14.80
CA GLN A 119 -31.35 0.46 -16.16
C GLN A 119 -31.65 -1.03 -16.14
N THR A 120 -32.85 -1.42 -16.59
CA THR A 120 -33.19 -2.83 -16.78
C THR A 120 -32.62 -3.34 -18.10
N ASN A 121 -32.19 -4.61 -18.11
CA ASN A 121 -31.58 -5.31 -19.24
C ASN A 121 -30.48 -4.48 -19.92
N PRO A 122 -29.42 -4.07 -19.20
CA PRO A 122 -28.34 -3.32 -19.81
C PRO A 122 -27.73 -4.12 -20.98
N PRO A 123 -27.44 -3.48 -22.13
CA PRO A 123 -27.01 -4.16 -23.34
C PRO A 123 -25.56 -4.69 -23.28
N SER A 124 -24.85 -4.39 -22.19
CA SER A 124 -23.52 -4.92 -21.89
C SER A 124 -23.54 -5.54 -20.50
N TRP A 125 -23.17 -6.82 -20.43
CA TRP A 125 -23.15 -7.59 -19.18
C TRP A 125 -22.22 -6.98 -18.12
N GLY A 126 -21.21 -6.21 -18.55
CA GLY A 126 -20.26 -5.57 -17.65
C GLY A 126 -20.93 -4.60 -16.68
N LEU A 127 -21.99 -3.90 -17.12
CA LEU A 127 -22.78 -3.01 -16.25
C LEU A 127 -23.49 -3.78 -15.13
N ASP A 128 -24.20 -4.85 -15.50
CA ASP A 128 -24.88 -5.76 -14.58
C ASP A 128 -23.90 -6.46 -13.63
N ARG A 129 -22.67 -6.75 -14.08
CA ARG A 129 -21.70 -7.35 -13.18
C ARG A 129 -21.24 -6.39 -12.10
N ILE A 130 -20.99 -5.12 -12.44
CA ILE A 130 -20.31 -4.20 -11.51
C ILE A 130 -21.24 -3.63 -10.44
N ASP A 131 -22.57 -3.70 -10.55
CA ASP A 131 -23.48 -3.21 -9.51
C ASP A 131 -23.98 -4.30 -8.55
N GLN A 132 -23.52 -5.55 -8.73
CA GLN A 132 -23.78 -6.67 -7.82
C GLN A 132 -22.49 -7.32 -7.30
N ARG A 133 -22.58 -8.04 -6.18
CA ARG A 133 -21.41 -8.72 -5.58
C ARG A 133 -21.24 -10.16 -6.06
N ALA A 134 -22.33 -10.92 -6.11
CA ALA A 134 -22.32 -12.35 -6.46
C ALA A 134 -22.96 -12.60 -7.82
N LEU A 135 -22.49 -13.62 -8.54
CA LEU A 135 -23.21 -14.23 -9.66
C LEU A 135 -24.39 -15.08 -9.14
N PRO A 136 -25.42 -15.38 -9.96
CA PRO A 136 -25.59 -15.02 -11.38
C PRO A 136 -25.97 -13.56 -11.61
N LEU A 137 -25.75 -13.07 -12.84
CA LEU A 137 -26.20 -11.75 -13.31
C LEU A 137 -27.72 -11.61 -13.23
N ASN A 138 -28.22 -10.41 -12.92
CA ASN A 138 -29.63 -10.18 -12.65
C ASN A 138 -30.35 -9.36 -13.74
N SER A 139 -29.65 -9.00 -14.81
CA SER A 139 -30.13 -8.16 -15.92
C SER A 139 -30.57 -6.77 -15.48
N SER A 140 -29.84 -6.16 -14.54
CA SER A 140 -30.09 -4.80 -14.05
C SER A 140 -28.78 -4.08 -13.81
N TYR A 141 -28.77 -2.76 -14.01
CA TYR A 141 -27.66 -1.90 -13.61
C TYR A 141 -28.18 -0.69 -12.84
N THR A 142 -27.86 -0.62 -11.56
CA THR A 142 -28.18 0.50 -10.66
C THR A 142 -26.94 1.37 -10.48
N TYR A 143 -27.15 2.69 -10.48
CA TYR A 143 -26.10 3.69 -10.32
C TYR A 143 -26.57 4.80 -9.36
N PRO A 144 -25.69 5.28 -8.46
CA PRO A 144 -26.09 6.20 -7.39
C PRO A 144 -26.30 7.64 -7.88
N ASN A 145 -25.70 8.00 -9.01
CA ASN A 145 -25.81 9.29 -9.69
C ASN A 145 -25.40 9.12 -11.17
N THR A 146 -25.51 10.18 -11.97
CA THR A 146 -25.12 10.13 -13.40
C THR A 146 -23.74 10.75 -13.68
N ALA A 147 -23.10 11.37 -12.69
CA ALA A 147 -21.84 12.12 -12.84
C ALA A 147 -21.87 13.30 -13.83
N SER A 148 -23.01 14.00 -13.97
CA SER A 148 -23.16 15.12 -14.91
C SER A 148 -22.23 16.32 -14.68
N ASN A 149 -21.65 16.45 -13.49
CA ASN A 149 -20.69 17.47 -13.12
C ASN A 149 -19.21 17.06 -13.32
N VAL A 150 -18.93 15.89 -13.89
CA VAL A 150 -17.57 15.35 -14.07
C VAL A 150 -17.18 15.34 -15.55
N HIS A 151 -15.91 15.63 -15.83
CA HIS A 151 -15.32 15.51 -17.17
C HIS A 151 -14.43 14.26 -17.25
N ALA A 152 -14.71 13.40 -18.23
CA ALA A 152 -13.95 12.21 -18.54
C ALA A 152 -13.14 12.41 -19.82
N TYR A 153 -11.82 12.44 -19.67
CA TYR A 153 -10.86 12.59 -20.77
C TYR A 153 -10.50 11.23 -21.34
N ILE A 154 -10.80 11.02 -22.62
CA ILE A 154 -10.55 9.76 -23.32
C ILE A 154 -9.27 9.92 -24.14
N ILE A 155 -8.15 9.43 -23.59
CA ILE A 155 -6.81 9.51 -24.21
C ILE A 155 -6.62 8.27 -25.08
N ASP A 156 -7.01 8.37 -26.36
CA ASP A 156 -7.19 7.20 -27.24
C ASP A 156 -7.14 7.56 -28.76
N THR A 157 -7.88 6.87 -29.62
CA THR A 157 -7.96 7.10 -31.09
C THR A 157 -8.90 8.23 -31.50
N GLY A 158 -9.54 8.90 -30.54
CA GLY A 158 -10.58 9.91 -30.76
C GLY A 158 -11.98 9.43 -30.34
N ILE A 159 -13.01 10.23 -30.56
CA ILE A 159 -14.41 9.85 -30.30
C ILE A 159 -15.27 10.22 -31.51
N ARG A 160 -16.25 9.38 -31.87
CA ARG A 160 -17.36 9.79 -32.73
C ARG A 160 -18.35 10.65 -31.94
N PHE A 161 -18.13 11.96 -31.89
CA PHE A 161 -18.91 12.88 -31.05
C PHE A 161 -20.43 12.87 -31.33
N SER A 162 -20.81 12.64 -32.59
CA SER A 162 -22.22 12.58 -33.03
C SER A 162 -22.95 11.30 -32.65
N HIS A 163 -22.27 10.31 -32.05
CA HIS A 163 -22.91 9.05 -31.69
C HIS A 163 -24.07 9.29 -30.72
N SER A 164 -25.25 8.78 -31.07
CA SER A 164 -26.52 8.99 -30.37
C SER A 164 -26.45 8.62 -28.88
N ASP A 165 -25.66 7.60 -28.55
CA ASP A 165 -25.48 7.17 -27.15
C ASP A 165 -24.81 8.22 -26.25
N PHE A 166 -24.11 9.20 -26.82
CA PHE A 166 -23.52 10.31 -26.06
C PHE A 166 -24.51 11.44 -25.82
N GLY A 167 -25.58 11.56 -26.61
CA GLY A 167 -26.60 12.59 -26.45
C GLY A 167 -26.06 14.02 -26.48
N GLY A 168 -24.99 14.27 -27.24
CA GLY A 168 -24.31 15.57 -27.34
C GLY A 168 -23.31 15.90 -26.24
N ARG A 169 -23.04 14.98 -25.30
CA ARG A 169 -22.08 15.19 -24.19
C ARG A 169 -20.61 14.94 -24.56
N ALA A 170 -20.36 14.43 -25.76
CA ALA A 170 -19.00 14.17 -26.24
C ALA A 170 -18.50 15.35 -27.08
N VAL A 171 -17.33 15.88 -26.73
CA VAL A 171 -16.72 17.04 -27.39
C VAL A 171 -15.24 16.80 -27.70
N SER A 172 -14.73 17.48 -28.73
CA SER A 172 -13.31 17.45 -29.07
C SER A 172 -12.47 18.26 -28.08
N GLY A 173 -11.30 17.73 -27.71
CA GLY A 173 -10.32 18.40 -26.84
C GLY A 173 -8.98 18.63 -27.53
N TYR A 174 -8.24 17.56 -27.80
CA TYR A 174 -6.87 17.63 -28.33
C TYR A 174 -6.56 16.50 -29.30
N ASP A 175 -5.75 16.77 -30.32
CA ASP A 175 -5.28 15.78 -31.29
C ASP A 175 -3.76 15.91 -31.53
N ALA A 176 -3.01 14.89 -31.14
CA ALA A 176 -1.56 14.79 -31.36
C ALA A 176 -1.19 14.18 -32.72
N VAL A 177 -2.15 13.65 -33.49
CA VAL A 177 -1.89 12.91 -34.72
C VAL A 177 -1.75 13.87 -35.91
N ASP A 178 -2.71 14.78 -36.06
CA ASP A 178 -2.74 15.74 -37.17
C ASP A 178 -3.10 17.18 -36.74
N GLY A 179 -3.34 17.42 -35.45
CA GLY A 179 -3.65 18.75 -34.90
C GLY A 179 -5.08 19.23 -35.17
N GLY A 180 -5.95 18.35 -35.69
CA GLY A 180 -7.34 18.65 -36.00
C GLY A 180 -8.30 18.47 -34.81
N SER A 181 -9.53 18.08 -35.14
CA SER A 181 -10.52 17.62 -34.17
C SER A 181 -10.25 16.16 -33.81
N ALA A 182 -10.47 15.79 -32.55
CA ALA A 182 -10.17 14.47 -32.00
C ALA A 182 -11.19 13.39 -32.45
N ASP A 183 -11.51 13.36 -33.74
CA ASP A 183 -12.46 12.45 -34.36
C ASP A 183 -11.91 11.03 -34.44
N ASP A 184 -12.75 10.05 -34.12
CA ASP A 184 -12.36 8.64 -34.20
C ASP A 184 -12.42 8.10 -35.63
N CYS A 185 -11.38 7.37 -36.01
CA CYS A 185 -11.28 6.63 -37.27
C CYS A 185 -10.85 5.17 -37.07
N ASN A 186 -10.74 4.71 -35.82
CA ASN A 186 -10.38 3.34 -35.48
C ASN A 186 -11.54 2.59 -34.81
N GLY A 187 -12.27 3.28 -33.93
CA GLY A 187 -13.39 2.75 -33.16
C GLY A 187 -13.10 2.49 -31.71
N HIS A 188 -11.83 2.25 -31.36
CA HIS A 188 -11.43 1.93 -30.01
C HIS A 188 -11.78 3.05 -29.02
N GLY A 189 -11.45 4.31 -29.36
CA GLY A 189 -11.75 5.47 -28.53
C GLY A 189 -13.25 5.71 -28.33
N THR A 190 -14.06 5.56 -29.38
CA THR A 190 -15.53 5.61 -29.27
C THR A 190 -16.08 4.49 -28.37
N HIS A 191 -15.52 3.30 -28.46
CA HIS A 191 -15.93 2.14 -27.65
C HIS A 191 -15.70 2.38 -26.16
N VAL A 192 -14.48 2.79 -25.79
CA VAL A 192 -14.15 3.06 -24.38
C VAL A 192 -14.90 4.29 -23.85
N ALA A 193 -15.11 5.32 -24.67
CA ALA A 193 -15.96 6.47 -24.31
C ALA A 193 -17.42 6.04 -24.03
N GLY A 194 -17.96 5.13 -24.85
CA GLY A 194 -19.27 4.52 -24.66
C GLY A 194 -19.38 3.76 -23.33
N THR A 195 -18.34 3.01 -22.95
CA THR A 195 -18.32 2.27 -21.68
C THR A 195 -18.17 3.20 -20.47
N VAL A 196 -17.42 4.30 -20.58
CA VAL A 196 -17.35 5.31 -19.51
C VAL A 196 -18.71 6.00 -19.34
N GLY A 197 -19.26 6.55 -20.43
CA GLY A 197 -20.28 7.60 -20.34
C GLY A 197 -21.46 7.51 -21.31
N GLY A 198 -21.64 6.41 -22.03
CA GLY A 198 -22.80 6.18 -22.88
C GLY A 198 -24.14 6.10 -22.12
N SER A 199 -25.25 6.47 -22.75
CA SER A 199 -26.58 6.40 -22.15
C SER A 199 -27.02 4.93 -21.93
N ALA A 200 -26.75 4.07 -22.90
CA ALA A 200 -27.09 2.66 -22.91
C ALA A 200 -25.93 1.78 -22.40
N TYR A 201 -24.70 2.07 -22.84
CA TYR A 201 -23.51 1.25 -22.56
C TYR A 201 -22.65 1.76 -21.40
N GLY A 202 -22.90 3.00 -20.94
CA GLY A 202 -22.02 3.67 -19.99
C GLY A 202 -22.35 3.41 -18.54
N VAL A 203 -21.28 3.37 -17.74
CA VAL A 203 -21.32 3.33 -16.27
C VAL A 203 -21.80 4.68 -15.70
N ALA A 204 -21.18 5.79 -16.12
CA ALA A 204 -21.46 7.14 -15.65
C ALA A 204 -22.31 7.92 -16.67
N LYS A 205 -23.61 7.65 -16.68
CA LYS A 205 -24.52 7.98 -17.82
C LYS A 205 -24.68 9.47 -18.17
N GLY A 206 -24.26 10.38 -17.31
CA GLY A 206 -24.35 11.83 -17.50
C GLY A 206 -23.00 12.53 -17.63
N VAL A 207 -21.88 11.82 -17.49
CA VAL A 207 -20.52 12.39 -17.56
C VAL A 207 -20.28 13.14 -18.88
N GLN A 208 -19.51 14.23 -18.83
CA GLN A 208 -19.07 14.96 -20.01
C GLN A 208 -17.84 14.25 -20.59
N LEU A 209 -17.88 13.88 -21.87
CA LEU A 209 -16.80 13.13 -22.53
C LEU A 209 -15.93 14.09 -23.36
N VAL A 210 -14.62 14.06 -23.16
CA VAL A 210 -13.67 14.89 -23.90
C VAL A 210 -12.68 14.01 -24.65
N GLY A 211 -12.67 14.10 -25.98
CA GLY A 211 -11.75 13.34 -26.83
C GLY A 211 -10.34 13.91 -26.82
N VAL A 212 -9.35 13.05 -26.51
CA VAL A 212 -7.91 13.36 -26.57
C VAL A 212 -7.25 12.32 -27.48
N ARG A 213 -7.15 12.65 -28.76
CA ARG A 213 -6.65 11.74 -29.80
C ARG A 213 -5.12 11.71 -29.80
N VAL A 214 -4.57 10.56 -29.44
CA VAL A 214 -3.11 10.30 -29.39
C VAL A 214 -2.70 9.08 -30.19
N LEU A 215 -3.66 8.32 -30.72
CA LEU A 215 -3.49 7.17 -31.59
C LEU A 215 -4.14 7.43 -32.95
N ASN A 216 -3.49 7.00 -34.02
CA ASN A 216 -3.98 7.13 -35.39
C ASN A 216 -5.05 6.08 -35.74
N CYS A 217 -5.51 6.07 -36.99
CA CYS A 217 -6.56 5.15 -37.44
C CYS A 217 -6.18 3.66 -37.38
N GLN A 218 -4.89 3.34 -37.31
CA GLN A 218 -4.37 1.99 -37.09
C GLN A 218 -4.23 1.65 -35.59
N GLY A 219 -4.68 2.52 -34.69
CA GLY A 219 -4.56 2.33 -33.24
C GLY A 219 -3.13 2.50 -32.73
N SER A 220 -2.27 3.20 -33.48
CA SER A 220 -0.85 3.38 -33.15
C SER A 220 -0.51 4.84 -32.89
N GLY A 221 0.40 5.09 -31.95
CA GLY A 221 0.88 6.44 -31.62
C GLY A 221 2.29 6.41 -31.07
N THR A 222 2.83 7.58 -30.77
CA THR A 222 4.18 7.71 -30.18
C THR A 222 4.07 8.07 -28.70
N ASN A 223 5.07 7.69 -27.89
CA ASN A 223 5.14 8.13 -26.48
C ASN A 223 5.08 9.66 -26.37
N ALA A 224 5.69 10.40 -27.30
CA ALA A 224 5.62 11.86 -27.33
C ALA A 224 4.19 12.38 -27.55
N GLY A 225 3.44 11.79 -28.48
CA GLY A 225 2.04 12.14 -28.72
C GLY A 225 1.14 11.83 -27.50
N VAL A 226 1.35 10.68 -26.87
CA VAL A 226 0.63 10.31 -25.63
C VAL A 226 0.96 11.27 -24.49
N ILE A 227 2.24 11.58 -24.27
CA ILE A 227 2.68 12.56 -23.27
C ILE A 227 2.06 13.94 -23.55
N GLY A 228 2.02 14.38 -24.82
CA GLY A 228 1.37 15.64 -25.21
C GLY A 228 -0.13 15.65 -24.88
N GLY A 229 -0.83 14.52 -25.07
CA GLY A 229 -2.22 14.39 -24.65
C GLY A 229 -2.40 14.47 -23.13
N VAL A 230 -1.53 13.83 -22.35
CA VAL A 230 -1.54 13.89 -20.88
C VAL A 230 -1.24 15.31 -20.38
N ASP A 231 -0.27 15.99 -21.00
CA ASP A 231 0.11 17.37 -20.70
C ASP A 231 -1.06 18.33 -20.98
N TRP A 232 -1.70 18.18 -22.14
CA TRP A 232 -2.90 18.96 -22.47
C TRP A 232 -4.03 18.75 -21.47
N VAL A 233 -4.30 17.50 -21.06
CA VAL A 233 -5.30 17.21 -20.01
C VAL A 233 -4.91 17.90 -18.70
N THR A 234 -3.64 17.82 -18.29
CA THR A 234 -3.16 18.45 -17.05
C THR A 234 -3.39 19.97 -17.06
N ALA A 235 -3.14 20.62 -18.20
CA ALA A 235 -3.29 22.05 -18.35
C ALA A 235 -4.75 22.53 -18.50
N ASN A 236 -5.64 21.69 -19.05
CA ASN A 236 -7.00 22.09 -19.45
C ASN A 236 -8.13 21.36 -18.70
N ALA A 237 -7.80 20.50 -17.73
CA ALA A 237 -8.80 19.71 -17.02
C ALA A 237 -9.83 20.59 -16.27
N VAL A 238 -11.11 20.38 -16.58
CA VAL A 238 -12.23 20.92 -15.79
C VAL A 238 -12.59 19.90 -14.72
N LYS A 239 -12.40 20.28 -13.45
CA LYS A 239 -12.57 19.37 -12.30
C LYS A 239 -14.01 19.39 -11.76
N PRO A 240 -14.52 18.26 -11.21
CA PRO A 240 -13.83 16.97 -11.05
C PRO A 240 -13.55 16.28 -12.38
N ALA A 241 -12.39 15.65 -12.49
CA ALA A 241 -11.88 15.09 -13.74
C ALA A 241 -11.38 13.66 -13.55
N VAL A 242 -11.70 12.81 -14.54
CA VAL A 242 -11.15 11.46 -14.66
C VAL A 242 -10.56 11.27 -16.06
N ALA A 243 -9.60 10.38 -16.21
CA ALA A 243 -8.98 10.07 -17.49
C ALA A 243 -8.95 8.56 -17.74
N ASN A 244 -9.38 8.15 -18.93
CA ASN A 244 -9.26 6.79 -19.41
C ASN A 244 -8.06 6.69 -20.36
N MET A 245 -7.10 5.84 -20.01
CA MET A 245 -5.93 5.55 -20.85
C MET A 245 -5.89 4.04 -21.15
N SER A 246 -6.71 3.63 -22.11
CA SER A 246 -6.87 2.25 -22.57
C SER A 246 -5.81 1.85 -23.61
N LEU A 247 -4.57 2.29 -23.39
CA LEU A 247 -3.42 2.06 -24.26
C LEU A 247 -2.21 1.64 -23.43
N GLY A 248 -1.18 1.14 -24.09
CA GLY A 248 0.06 0.76 -23.42
C GLY A 248 1.17 0.41 -24.39
N GLY A 249 2.37 0.29 -23.84
CA GLY A 249 3.56 -0.13 -24.55
C GLY A 249 4.67 -0.54 -23.59
N GLY A 250 5.89 -0.63 -24.10
CA GLY A 250 7.06 -0.87 -23.27
C GLY A 250 7.24 0.20 -22.18
N ALA A 251 7.88 -0.18 -21.09
CA ALA A 251 8.30 0.72 -20.01
C ALA A 251 8.85 2.07 -20.50
N ASN A 252 8.27 3.18 -20.04
CA ASN A 252 8.68 4.53 -20.39
C ASN A 252 8.55 5.50 -19.19
N ALA A 253 9.68 5.90 -18.60
CA ALA A 253 9.71 6.72 -17.40
C ALA A 253 9.13 8.14 -17.59
N SER A 254 9.25 8.70 -18.79
CA SER A 254 8.69 10.03 -19.10
C SER A 254 7.17 10.00 -19.14
N LEU A 255 6.59 8.96 -19.75
CA LEU A 255 5.14 8.73 -19.73
C LEU A 255 4.64 8.51 -18.29
N ASP A 256 5.31 7.66 -17.51
CA ASP A 256 4.93 7.43 -16.11
C ASP A 256 4.96 8.74 -15.29
N THR A 257 5.98 9.57 -15.52
CA THR A 257 6.12 10.88 -14.86
C THR A 257 5.00 11.85 -15.27
N ALA A 258 4.66 11.90 -16.56
CA ALA A 258 3.56 12.73 -17.05
C ALA A 258 2.23 12.31 -16.42
N VAL A 259 1.94 11.01 -16.39
CA VAL A 259 0.71 10.47 -15.77
C VAL A 259 0.68 10.78 -14.28
N ARG A 260 1.78 10.52 -13.54
CA ARG A 260 1.90 10.87 -12.12
C ARG A 260 1.62 12.35 -11.86
N ASN A 261 2.20 13.24 -12.65
CA ASN A 261 2.01 14.68 -12.49
C ASN A 261 0.56 15.10 -12.79
N SER A 262 -0.05 14.53 -13.81
CA SER A 262 -1.47 14.75 -14.12
C SER A 262 -2.37 14.28 -12.96
N ILE A 263 -2.06 13.12 -12.37
CA ILE A 263 -2.77 12.63 -11.18
C ILE A 263 -2.59 13.58 -10.00
N ASN A 264 -1.36 14.01 -9.72
CA ASN A 264 -1.08 14.97 -8.66
C ASN A 264 -1.76 16.33 -8.90
N SER A 265 -2.08 16.67 -10.15
CA SER A 265 -2.87 17.86 -10.47
C SER A 265 -4.35 17.73 -10.07
N GLY A 266 -4.84 16.53 -9.76
CA GLY A 266 -6.21 16.27 -9.31
C GLY A 266 -7.09 15.52 -10.32
N VAL A 267 -6.52 14.80 -11.28
CA VAL A 267 -7.24 13.98 -12.27
C VAL A 267 -7.08 12.50 -11.92
N SER A 268 -8.16 11.73 -11.79
CA SER A 268 -8.05 10.29 -11.50
C SER A 268 -7.87 9.48 -12.79
N TYR A 269 -6.82 8.67 -12.90
CA TYR A 269 -6.51 7.89 -14.11
C TYR A 269 -6.83 6.41 -13.96
N GLY A 270 -7.55 5.85 -14.93
CA GLY A 270 -7.61 4.41 -15.15
C GLY A 270 -6.64 3.99 -16.25
N LEU A 271 -5.86 2.94 -15.99
CA LEU A 271 -4.77 2.47 -16.85
C LEU A 271 -4.98 1.00 -17.21
N ALA A 272 -4.87 0.64 -18.49
CA ALA A 272 -4.96 -0.75 -18.90
C ALA A 272 -3.72 -1.54 -18.46
N ALA A 273 -3.90 -2.72 -17.84
CA ALA A 273 -2.78 -3.56 -17.39
C ALA A 273 -1.97 -4.18 -18.55
N GLY A 274 -2.55 -4.29 -19.74
CA GLY A 274 -1.98 -4.95 -20.91
C GLY A 274 -2.53 -6.37 -21.14
N ASN A 275 -2.25 -6.93 -22.32
CA ASN A 275 -2.92 -8.12 -22.86
C ASN A 275 -1.93 -9.25 -23.24
N ASP A 276 -0.82 -9.38 -22.52
CA ASP A 276 0.30 -10.29 -22.82
C ASP A 276 0.16 -11.67 -22.17
N SER A 277 -1.08 -12.15 -21.99
CA SER A 277 -1.41 -13.50 -21.52
C SER A 277 -0.75 -13.90 -20.19
N GLY A 278 -0.86 -13.04 -19.18
CA GLY A 278 -0.19 -13.23 -17.88
C GLY A 278 1.20 -12.59 -17.81
N GLY A 279 1.52 -11.67 -18.72
CA GLY A 279 2.66 -10.77 -18.57
C GLY A 279 2.56 -9.92 -17.29
N ASN A 280 3.70 -9.48 -16.77
CA ASN A 280 3.74 -8.64 -15.58
C ASN A 280 3.47 -7.18 -15.96
N ALA A 281 2.36 -6.61 -15.47
CA ALA A 281 1.97 -5.23 -15.74
C ALA A 281 3.00 -4.19 -15.25
N CYS A 282 3.86 -4.56 -14.29
CA CYS A 282 4.94 -3.67 -13.83
C CYS A 282 6.01 -3.40 -14.91
N ASN A 283 6.03 -4.19 -15.99
CA ASN A 283 7.00 -4.04 -17.08
C ASN A 283 6.52 -3.13 -18.21
N THR A 284 5.29 -2.61 -18.14
CA THR A 284 4.66 -1.81 -19.20
C THR A 284 4.26 -0.43 -18.67
N SER A 285 4.22 0.54 -19.58
CA SER A 285 3.75 1.90 -19.29
C SER A 285 2.49 2.18 -20.11
N PRO A 286 1.50 2.89 -19.54
CA PRO A 286 1.52 3.54 -18.22
C PRO A 286 1.19 2.61 -17.03
N ALA A 287 0.89 1.32 -17.25
CA ALA A 287 0.38 0.38 -16.24
C ALA A 287 1.19 0.30 -14.93
N ARG A 288 2.50 0.54 -14.97
CA ARG A 288 3.37 0.56 -13.78
C ARG A 288 3.34 1.87 -12.97
N THR A 289 2.52 2.86 -13.37
CA THR A 289 2.39 4.14 -12.64
C THR A 289 1.54 3.93 -11.39
N ALA A 290 2.20 3.83 -10.24
CA ALA A 290 1.57 3.45 -8.96
C ALA A 290 0.45 4.39 -8.48
N GLU A 291 0.47 5.65 -8.91
CA GLU A 291 -0.56 6.64 -8.56
C GLU A 291 -1.89 6.43 -9.30
N GLY A 292 -1.87 5.71 -10.43
CA GLY A 292 -3.05 5.40 -11.22
C GLY A 292 -3.84 4.21 -10.69
N ILE A 293 -4.94 3.88 -11.35
CA ILE A 293 -5.72 2.67 -11.11
C ILE A 293 -5.47 1.71 -12.28
N THR A 294 -4.61 0.72 -12.08
CA THR A 294 -4.25 -0.25 -13.11
C THR A 294 -5.20 -1.44 -13.10
N VAL A 295 -5.80 -1.69 -14.27
CA VAL A 295 -7.01 -2.52 -14.41
C VAL A 295 -6.75 -3.80 -15.18
N GLY A 296 -6.93 -4.94 -14.51
CA GLY A 296 -6.99 -6.26 -15.12
C GLY A 296 -8.38 -6.58 -15.69
N SER A 297 -8.46 -7.58 -16.58
CA SER A 297 -9.70 -7.96 -17.26
C SER A 297 -10.29 -9.26 -16.71
N THR A 298 -11.61 -9.32 -16.58
CA THR A 298 -12.38 -10.54 -16.28
C THR A 298 -13.40 -10.90 -17.37
N THR A 299 -13.78 -12.17 -17.37
CA THR A 299 -14.94 -12.73 -18.08
C THR A 299 -16.22 -12.55 -17.29
N ASN A 300 -17.36 -12.86 -17.91
CA ASN A 300 -18.68 -12.85 -17.28
C ASN A 300 -18.89 -13.94 -16.21
N THR A 301 -17.90 -14.81 -15.99
CA THR A 301 -17.90 -15.87 -14.98
C THR A 301 -16.92 -15.58 -13.84
N ASP A 302 -16.48 -14.33 -13.70
CA ASP A 302 -15.46 -13.88 -12.75
C ASP A 302 -14.10 -14.59 -12.92
N ALA A 303 -13.83 -15.24 -14.05
CA ALA A 303 -12.48 -15.69 -14.35
C ALA A 303 -11.64 -14.52 -14.85
N ARG A 304 -10.36 -14.45 -14.48
CA ARG A 304 -9.42 -13.56 -15.17
C ARG A 304 -9.42 -13.91 -16.66
N SER A 305 -9.57 -12.91 -17.52
CA SER A 305 -9.45 -13.09 -18.97
C SER A 305 -8.07 -13.65 -19.30
N SER A 306 -7.98 -14.68 -20.15
CA SER A 306 -6.72 -15.38 -20.43
C SER A 306 -5.61 -14.44 -20.90
N PHE A 307 -5.96 -13.44 -21.70
CA PHE A 307 -5.06 -12.42 -22.22
C PHE A 307 -4.58 -11.41 -21.17
N SER A 308 -5.28 -11.20 -20.05
CA SER A 308 -4.98 -10.12 -19.12
C SER A 308 -3.59 -10.27 -18.50
N ASN A 309 -2.83 -9.18 -18.45
CA ASN A 309 -1.64 -9.10 -17.59
C ASN A 309 -2.02 -9.23 -16.11
N ILE A 310 -0.99 -9.55 -15.30
CA ILE A 310 -1.07 -9.86 -13.87
C ILE A 310 0.03 -9.11 -13.10
N GLY A 311 0.06 -9.27 -11.77
CA GLY A 311 1.16 -8.84 -10.92
C GLY A 311 0.79 -7.71 -9.97
N THR A 312 1.77 -7.30 -9.17
CA THR A 312 1.59 -6.37 -8.04
C THR A 312 1.26 -4.93 -8.44
N CYS A 313 1.41 -4.59 -9.72
CA CYS A 313 1.03 -3.27 -10.23
C CYS A 313 -0.44 -3.18 -10.63
N LEU A 314 -1.20 -4.28 -10.60
CA LEU A 314 -2.66 -4.20 -10.72
C LEU A 314 -3.24 -3.71 -9.40
N ASP A 315 -4.31 -2.92 -9.49
CA ASP A 315 -5.11 -2.48 -8.33
C ASP A 315 -6.44 -3.24 -8.24
N ILE A 316 -7.05 -3.48 -9.41
CA ILE A 316 -8.40 -4.00 -9.51
C ILE A 316 -8.64 -4.73 -10.84
N PHE A 317 -9.60 -5.64 -10.85
CA PHE A 317 -10.14 -6.27 -12.05
C PHE A 317 -11.51 -5.67 -12.40
N ALA A 318 -11.84 -5.64 -13.69
CA ALA A 318 -13.15 -5.24 -14.18
C ALA A 318 -13.56 -6.03 -15.45
N PRO A 319 -14.85 -6.03 -15.82
CA PRO A 319 -15.34 -6.67 -17.04
C PRO A 319 -14.60 -6.22 -18.31
N GLY A 320 -13.90 -7.15 -18.98
CA GLY A 320 -13.12 -6.81 -20.17
C GLY A 320 -13.16 -7.85 -21.29
N SER A 321 -13.87 -8.97 -21.13
CA SER A 321 -14.14 -9.91 -22.22
C SER A 321 -15.53 -9.73 -22.79
N SER A 322 -15.62 -9.66 -24.12
CA SER A 322 -16.87 -9.53 -24.87
C SER A 322 -17.74 -8.38 -24.37
N ILE A 323 -17.16 -7.18 -24.33
CA ILE A 323 -17.85 -5.96 -23.90
C ILE A 323 -18.43 -5.25 -25.11
N THR A 324 -19.75 -5.07 -25.10
CA THR A 324 -20.48 -4.32 -26.13
C THR A 324 -20.52 -2.85 -25.77
N SER A 325 -20.20 -1.98 -26.73
CA SER A 325 -20.26 -0.51 -26.57
C SER A 325 -20.47 0.18 -27.93
N ALA A 326 -20.56 1.52 -27.91
CA ALA A 326 -20.64 2.37 -29.09
C ALA A 326 -19.45 2.17 -30.06
N TRP A 327 -19.65 2.47 -31.34
CA TRP A 327 -18.63 2.30 -32.37
C TRP A 327 -18.63 3.45 -33.38
N TYR A 328 -17.49 3.68 -34.04
CA TYR A 328 -17.27 4.91 -34.82
C TYR A 328 -17.88 4.93 -36.24
N THR A 329 -18.40 3.82 -36.76
CA THR A 329 -18.75 3.74 -38.19
C THR A 329 -20.03 4.51 -38.55
N ASN A 330 -20.96 4.69 -37.61
CA ASN A 330 -22.11 5.59 -37.71
C ASN A 330 -22.65 5.95 -36.32
N ASP A 331 -23.66 6.83 -36.24
CA ASP A 331 -24.14 7.40 -34.98
C ASP A 331 -24.92 6.43 -34.08
N THR A 332 -25.11 5.19 -34.51
CA THR A 332 -25.81 4.12 -33.76
C THR A 332 -25.01 2.82 -33.73
N ALA A 333 -23.81 2.81 -34.32
CA ALA A 333 -23.03 1.60 -34.48
C ALA A 333 -22.56 1.08 -33.12
N THR A 334 -22.50 -0.24 -32.99
CA THR A 334 -22.00 -0.90 -31.79
C THR A 334 -20.99 -1.96 -32.17
N ASN A 335 -20.13 -2.31 -31.23
CA ASN A 335 -19.18 -3.41 -31.42
C ASN A 335 -18.90 -4.12 -30.10
N THR A 336 -18.59 -5.41 -30.18
CA THR A 336 -18.26 -6.26 -29.04
C THR A 336 -16.80 -6.68 -29.15
N ILE A 337 -15.96 -6.16 -28.28
CA ILE A 337 -14.51 -6.42 -28.28
C ILE A 337 -14.02 -6.76 -26.87
N SER A 338 -12.77 -7.21 -26.78
CA SER A 338 -12.16 -7.66 -25.54
C SER A 338 -10.80 -7.03 -25.32
N GLY A 339 -10.47 -6.75 -24.07
CA GLY A 339 -9.16 -6.24 -23.66
C GLY A 339 -9.20 -5.65 -22.26
N THR A 340 -8.03 -5.49 -21.63
CA THR A 340 -7.89 -4.60 -20.46
C THR A 340 -8.30 -3.16 -20.80
N SER A 341 -8.21 -2.78 -22.08
CA SER A 341 -8.79 -1.57 -22.65
C SER A 341 -10.30 -1.43 -22.48
N MET A 342 -11.05 -2.54 -22.40
CA MET A 342 -12.51 -2.55 -22.15
C MET A 342 -12.83 -2.66 -20.65
N ALA A 343 -11.91 -3.23 -19.85
CA ALA A 343 -12.03 -3.25 -18.39
C ALA A 343 -11.82 -1.86 -17.77
N THR A 344 -10.80 -1.14 -18.24
CA THR A 344 -10.41 0.20 -17.76
C THR A 344 -11.56 1.22 -17.76
N PRO A 345 -12.37 1.38 -18.83
CA PRO A 345 -13.44 2.37 -18.85
C PRO A 345 -14.58 2.06 -17.88
N HIS A 346 -14.78 0.80 -17.46
CA HIS A 346 -15.70 0.52 -16.34
C HIS A 346 -15.20 1.16 -15.06
N VAL A 347 -13.91 0.98 -14.72
CA VAL A 347 -13.27 1.58 -13.54
C VAL A 347 -13.32 3.10 -13.60
N VAL A 348 -13.00 3.70 -14.75
CA VAL A 348 -13.04 5.16 -14.96
C VAL A 348 -14.47 5.70 -14.79
N GLY A 349 -15.47 4.97 -15.31
CA GLY A 349 -16.87 5.31 -15.08
C GLY A 349 -17.25 5.30 -13.60
N VAL A 350 -16.84 4.29 -12.83
CA VAL A 350 -17.09 4.26 -11.38
C VAL A 350 -16.32 5.38 -10.66
N ALA A 351 -15.10 5.66 -11.07
CA ALA A 351 -14.33 6.79 -10.54
C ALA A 351 -15.05 8.13 -10.81
N ALA A 352 -15.72 8.28 -11.96
CA ALA A 352 -16.54 9.46 -12.25
C ALA A 352 -17.77 9.55 -11.32
N LEU A 353 -18.46 8.43 -11.07
CA LEU A 353 -19.59 8.39 -10.12
C LEU A 353 -19.16 8.80 -8.70
N VAL A 354 -17.97 8.35 -8.27
CA VAL A 354 -17.39 8.67 -6.95
C VAL A 354 -16.94 10.12 -6.89
N ALA A 355 -16.24 10.62 -7.92
CA ALA A 355 -15.80 12.00 -8.00
C ALA A 355 -16.97 12.99 -8.10
N SER A 356 -18.07 12.59 -8.74
CA SER A 356 -19.32 13.38 -8.78
C SER A 356 -19.90 13.58 -7.39
N ALA A 357 -20.01 12.50 -6.61
CA ALA A 357 -20.52 12.55 -5.25
C ALA A 357 -19.54 13.21 -4.27
N ASN A 358 -18.24 13.22 -4.59
CA ASN A 358 -17.17 13.71 -3.73
C ASN A 358 -16.21 14.65 -4.50
N PRO A 359 -16.67 15.83 -4.92
CA PRO A 359 -15.92 16.70 -5.84
C PRO A 359 -14.62 17.27 -5.27
N ALA A 360 -14.44 17.23 -3.94
CA ALA A 360 -13.23 17.68 -3.25
C ALA A 360 -12.22 16.56 -2.95
N TRP A 361 -12.54 15.30 -3.28
CA TRP A 361 -11.63 14.18 -3.03
C TRP A 361 -10.41 14.22 -3.95
N THR A 362 -9.27 13.84 -3.38
CA THR A 362 -8.05 13.62 -4.14
C THR A 362 -8.18 12.34 -5.00
N PRO A 363 -7.40 12.21 -6.08
CA PRO A 363 -7.35 10.98 -6.86
C PRO A 363 -6.99 9.74 -6.04
N GLN A 364 -6.12 9.88 -5.02
CA GLN A 364 -5.81 8.80 -4.11
C GLN A 364 -7.04 8.34 -3.32
N GLN A 365 -7.84 9.26 -2.77
CA GLN A 365 -9.08 8.91 -2.06
C GLN A 365 -10.09 8.22 -2.99
N VAL A 366 -10.18 8.64 -4.25
CA VAL A 366 -11.03 7.96 -5.25
C VAL A 366 -10.52 6.54 -5.52
N ARG A 367 -9.23 6.36 -5.78
CA ARG A 367 -8.60 5.04 -5.97
C ARG A 367 -8.85 4.12 -4.78
N ASP A 368 -8.54 4.59 -3.59
CA ASP A 368 -8.67 3.81 -2.36
C ASP A 368 -10.13 3.43 -2.11
N TYR A 369 -11.08 4.34 -2.37
CA TYR A 369 -12.51 4.02 -2.31
C TYR A 369 -12.89 2.88 -3.26
N LEU A 370 -12.46 2.93 -4.52
CA LEU A 370 -12.78 1.88 -5.49
C LEU A 370 -12.20 0.52 -5.06
N VAL A 371 -10.92 0.49 -4.69
CA VAL A 371 -10.22 -0.76 -4.31
C VAL A 371 -10.77 -1.34 -3.01
N ASN A 372 -11.11 -0.50 -2.03
CA ASN A 372 -11.65 -0.93 -0.75
C ASN A 372 -13.08 -1.46 -0.86
N ASN A 373 -13.90 -0.90 -1.76
CA ASN A 373 -15.29 -1.32 -1.95
C ASN A 373 -15.46 -2.45 -2.98
N ALA A 374 -14.40 -2.74 -3.74
CA ALA A 374 -14.34 -3.86 -4.68
C ALA A 374 -14.73 -5.18 -4.02
N THR A 375 -15.44 -6.02 -4.77
CA THR A 375 -15.79 -7.37 -4.34
C THR A 375 -14.51 -8.22 -4.28
N SER A 376 -14.18 -8.69 -3.09
CA SER A 376 -12.92 -9.40 -2.84
C SER A 376 -13.06 -10.90 -3.06
N ASN A 377 -11.99 -11.55 -3.52
CA ASN A 377 -11.86 -13.02 -3.58
C ASN A 377 -12.87 -13.75 -4.48
N VAL A 378 -13.45 -13.05 -5.47
CA VAL A 378 -14.36 -13.65 -6.46
C VAL A 378 -13.67 -13.94 -7.78
N VAL A 379 -12.55 -13.27 -8.08
CA VAL A 379 -11.84 -13.50 -9.33
C VAL A 379 -11.15 -14.85 -9.28
N THR A 380 -11.50 -15.75 -10.20
CA THR A 380 -10.86 -17.05 -10.36
C THR A 380 -9.58 -16.90 -11.16
N ASN A 381 -8.50 -17.50 -10.67
CA ASN A 381 -7.15 -17.44 -11.26
C ASN A 381 -6.66 -15.99 -11.53
N PRO A 382 -6.65 -15.11 -10.50
CA PRO A 382 -6.25 -13.70 -10.66
C PRO A 382 -4.77 -13.54 -11.10
N GLY A 383 -3.97 -14.60 -11.01
CA GLY A 383 -2.55 -14.60 -11.33
C GLY A 383 -1.68 -14.20 -10.14
N THR A 384 -0.43 -14.66 -10.15
CA THR A 384 0.53 -14.45 -9.07
C THR A 384 0.76 -12.96 -8.83
N GLY A 385 0.62 -12.53 -7.57
CA GLY A 385 0.86 -11.15 -7.14
C GLY A 385 -0.26 -10.15 -7.44
N SER A 386 -1.28 -10.51 -8.24
CA SER A 386 -2.42 -9.64 -8.51
C SER A 386 -3.35 -9.56 -7.29
N PRO A 387 -3.94 -8.39 -6.97
CA PRO A 387 -4.98 -8.29 -5.96
C PRO A 387 -6.26 -8.99 -6.44
N ASN A 388 -6.91 -9.78 -5.58
CA ASN A 388 -8.21 -10.38 -5.91
C ASN A 388 -9.35 -9.41 -5.56
N LYS A 389 -9.50 -8.37 -6.38
CA LYS A 389 -10.45 -7.27 -6.21
C LYS A 389 -11.21 -7.07 -7.52
N LEU A 390 -12.53 -7.25 -7.52
CA LEU A 390 -13.38 -7.01 -8.69
C LEU A 390 -14.20 -5.73 -8.48
N LEU A 391 -14.19 -4.83 -9.46
CA LEU A 391 -14.91 -3.55 -9.43
C LEU A 391 -16.36 -3.69 -8.97
N TYR A 392 -16.79 -2.77 -8.10
CA TYR A 392 -18.15 -2.70 -7.59
C TYR A 392 -18.65 -1.25 -7.51
N VAL A 393 -19.88 -1.01 -7.98
CA VAL A 393 -20.62 0.26 -7.86
C VAL A 393 -21.38 0.26 -6.55
N VAL A 394 -21.07 1.22 -5.68
CA VAL A 394 -21.74 1.35 -4.39
C VAL A 394 -23.08 2.08 -4.56
N ASN A 395 -24.19 1.35 -4.44
CA ASN A 395 -25.56 1.85 -4.64
C ASN A 395 -26.35 2.11 -3.35
N GLY A 396 -25.66 2.44 -2.24
CA GLY A 396 -26.30 2.74 -0.95
C GLY A 396 -26.63 1.51 -0.08
N ASP A 397 -26.59 0.29 -0.62
CA ASP A 397 -26.87 -0.95 0.14
C ASP A 397 -25.65 -1.53 0.89
N THR A 398 -24.48 -0.92 0.76
CA THR A 398 -23.37 -1.13 1.69
C THR A 398 -22.65 0.19 1.88
N PRO A 399 -22.65 0.79 3.08
CA PRO A 399 -21.69 1.83 3.37
C PRO A 399 -20.28 1.26 3.09
N PRO A 400 -19.33 2.02 2.52
CA PRO A 400 -17.93 1.71 2.76
C PRO A 400 -17.76 1.57 4.29
N PRO A 401 -16.84 0.74 4.80
CA PRO A 401 -16.55 0.80 6.22
C PRO A 401 -16.29 2.28 6.56
N THR A 402 -17.11 2.81 7.47
CA THR A 402 -17.16 4.24 7.81
C THR A 402 -15.84 4.75 8.36
N ASP A 403 -15.00 3.81 8.76
CA ASP A 403 -13.64 3.99 9.22
C ASP A 403 -12.70 3.17 8.33
N ASP A 404 -11.48 3.64 8.15
CA ASP A 404 -10.43 2.94 7.43
C ASP A 404 -9.07 3.26 8.05
N PHE A 405 -8.09 2.39 7.81
CA PHE A 405 -6.73 2.58 8.26
C PHE A 405 -5.72 2.11 7.21
N SER A 406 -4.45 2.42 7.44
CA SER A 406 -3.30 1.90 6.70
C SER A 406 -2.36 1.14 7.64
N VAL A 407 -1.54 0.27 7.06
CA VAL A 407 -0.46 -0.46 7.74
C VAL A 407 0.81 -0.23 6.96
N SER A 408 1.91 0.06 7.65
CA SER A 408 3.24 0.21 7.07
C SER A 408 4.29 -0.42 7.99
N VAL A 409 5.45 -0.80 7.45
CA VAL A 409 6.54 -1.42 8.22
C VAL A 409 7.84 -0.68 7.94
N SER A 410 8.60 -0.36 8.99
CA SER A 410 9.90 0.31 8.90
C SER A 410 10.90 -0.27 9.90
N PRO A 411 12.09 -0.71 9.46
CA PRO A 411 12.51 -0.84 8.05
C PRO A 411 11.67 -1.89 7.30
N THR A 412 11.61 -1.81 5.97
CA THR A 412 10.85 -2.75 5.11
C THR A 412 11.58 -4.08 4.88
N SER A 413 12.81 -4.22 5.35
CA SER A 413 13.62 -5.42 5.21
C SER A 413 14.60 -5.58 6.37
N GLY A 414 15.02 -6.81 6.63
CA GLY A 414 16.10 -7.11 7.56
C GLY A 414 16.61 -8.54 7.42
N SER A 415 17.78 -8.80 7.98
CA SER A 415 18.49 -10.07 7.85
C SER A 415 18.87 -10.67 9.20
N THR A 416 18.76 -11.99 9.33
CA THR A 416 19.27 -12.75 10.49
C THR A 416 19.82 -14.10 10.05
N ALA A 417 20.79 -14.62 10.80
CA ALA A 417 21.17 -16.03 10.72
C ALA A 417 20.06 -16.93 11.31
N PRO A 418 20.01 -18.23 10.96
CA PRO A 418 19.14 -19.20 11.61
C PRO A 418 19.41 -19.23 13.12
N GLY A 419 18.35 -19.20 13.92
CA GLY A 419 18.43 -19.10 15.38
C GLY A 419 18.45 -17.66 15.91
N GLY A 420 18.55 -16.66 15.03
CA GLY A 420 18.53 -15.24 15.41
C GLY A 420 17.15 -14.60 15.27
N SER A 421 17.11 -13.27 15.41
CA SER A 421 15.88 -12.48 15.29
C SER A 421 16.12 -11.12 14.63
N VAL A 422 15.07 -10.56 14.05
CA VAL A 422 15.04 -9.19 13.51
C VAL A 422 13.83 -8.45 14.06
N THR A 423 13.94 -7.12 14.17
CA THR A 423 12.84 -6.26 14.62
C THR A 423 12.51 -5.18 13.59
N ALA A 424 11.24 -4.81 13.51
CA ALA A 424 10.73 -3.69 12.72
C ALA A 424 9.58 -3.00 13.45
N THR A 425 9.30 -1.75 13.08
CA THR A 425 8.14 -1.00 13.58
C THR A 425 7.00 -1.12 12.58
N VAL A 426 5.85 -1.59 13.04
CA VAL A 426 4.59 -1.56 12.29
C VAL A 426 3.83 -0.31 12.70
N ALA A 427 3.70 0.65 11.79
CA ALA A 427 2.92 1.86 12.01
C ALA A 427 1.55 1.72 11.34
N THR A 428 0.52 2.19 12.03
CA THR A 428 -0.83 2.29 11.49
C THR A 428 -1.24 3.76 11.44
N ALA A 429 -2.11 4.13 10.49
CA ALA A 429 -2.71 5.46 10.46
C ALA A 429 -4.19 5.34 10.12
N THR A 430 -5.06 6.10 10.79
CA THR A 430 -6.45 6.26 10.38
C THR A 430 -6.49 7.01 9.06
N THR A 431 -7.03 6.39 8.02
CA THR A 431 -7.15 6.98 6.68
C THR A 431 -8.55 7.54 6.44
N ASN A 432 -9.56 7.03 7.14
CA ASN A 432 -10.91 7.56 7.11
C ASN A 432 -11.65 7.27 8.43
N GLY A 433 -12.63 8.09 8.79
CA GLY A 433 -13.47 7.89 9.97
C GLY A 433 -12.74 7.88 11.32
N SER A 434 -13.21 7.05 12.24
CA SER A 434 -12.70 6.95 13.61
C SER A 434 -11.55 5.97 13.74
N ALA A 435 -10.66 6.22 14.69
CA ALA A 435 -9.56 5.32 14.98
C ALA A 435 -10.08 3.96 15.49
N GLN A 436 -9.53 2.87 14.97
CA GLN A 436 -10.03 1.51 15.20
C GLN A 436 -9.04 0.65 15.96
N SER A 437 -9.53 -0.38 16.64
CA SER A 437 -8.69 -1.44 17.19
C SER A 437 -8.19 -2.35 16.05
N VAL A 438 -6.89 -2.33 15.81
CA VAL A 438 -6.20 -3.08 14.76
C VAL A 438 -5.41 -4.22 15.39
N SER A 439 -5.85 -5.46 15.17
CA SER A 439 -5.12 -6.66 15.56
C SER A 439 -4.09 -7.02 14.51
N LEU A 440 -2.83 -7.21 14.92
CA LEU A 440 -1.72 -7.47 14.01
C LEU A 440 -1.40 -8.95 13.94
N SER A 441 -1.09 -9.42 12.73
CA SER A 441 -0.66 -10.79 12.45
C SER A 441 0.36 -10.79 11.30
N ALA A 442 1.09 -11.89 11.16
CA ALA A 442 2.03 -12.09 10.06
C ALA A 442 1.84 -13.46 9.42
N SER A 443 2.02 -13.53 8.10
CA SER A 443 2.02 -14.76 7.31
C SER A 443 3.18 -14.75 6.31
N GLY A 444 3.44 -15.89 5.65
CA GLY A 444 4.58 -16.02 4.71
C GLY A 444 5.93 -16.22 5.39
N LEU A 445 5.96 -16.56 6.67
CA LEU A 445 7.17 -16.92 7.42
C LEU A 445 7.72 -18.28 6.94
N PRO A 446 9.05 -18.46 6.89
CA PRO A 446 9.66 -19.77 6.63
C PRO A 446 9.38 -20.77 7.77
N SER A 447 9.58 -22.06 7.49
CA SER A 447 9.50 -23.11 8.51
C SER A 447 10.50 -22.83 9.65
N GLY A 448 10.03 -22.93 10.89
CA GLY A 448 10.85 -22.66 12.08
C GLY A 448 10.96 -21.17 12.47
N ALA A 449 10.32 -20.25 11.73
CA ALA A 449 10.23 -18.85 12.14
C ALA A 449 8.88 -18.52 12.79
N THR A 450 8.90 -17.58 13.74
CA THR A 450 7.72 -17.04 14.42
C THR A 450 7.75 -15.52 14.41
N ALA A 451 6.58 -14.89 14.38
CA ALA A 451 6.43 -13.43 14.50
C ALA A 451 5.63 -13.09 15.75
N SER A 452 6.05 -12.05 16.46
CA SER A 452 5.34 -11.49 17.60
C SER A 452 5.22 -9.97 17.48
N PHE A 453 4.17 -9.43 18.09
CA PHE A 453 3.83 -8.01 18.06
C PHE A 453 3.68 -7.48 19.48
N SER A 454 4.30 -6.34 19.77
CA SER A 454 4.23 -5.69 21.09
C SER A 454 3.93 -4.19 20.93
N PRO A 455 2.69 -3.75 21.20
CA PRO A 455 1.51 -4.57 21.54
C PRO A 455 0.94 -5.34 20.33
N ALA A 456 0.23 -6.45 20.56
CA ALA A 456 -0.37 -7.25 19.49
C ALA A 456 -1.60 -6.60 18.81
N THR A 457 -2.19 -5.63 19.49
CA THR A 457 -3.30 -4.81 18.99
C THR A 457 -2.98 -3.35 19.25
N VAL A 458 -3.17 -2.49 18.25
CA VAL A 458 -2.98 -1.03 18.35
C VAL A 458 -4.27 -0.32 17.98
N THR A 459 -4.49 0.87 18.51
CA THR A 459 -5.46 1.79 17.91
C THR A 459 -4.84 2.40 16.66
N SER A 460 -5.55 2.45 15.54
CA SER A 460 -5.03 3.01 14.28
C SER A 460 -4.52 4.44 14.48
N GLY A 461 -3.31 4.74 14.03
CA GLY A 461 -2.54 5.94 14.43
C GLY A 461 -1.41 5.62 15.42
N GLY A 462 -1.47 4.45 16.06
CA GLY A 462 -0.42 3.89 16.90
C GLY A 462 0.53 2.97 16.14
N SER A 463 1.54 2.47 16.86
CA SER A 463 2.56 1.57 16.33
C SER A 463 2.79 0.35 17.21
N SER A 464 3.30 -0.71 16.63
CA SER A 464 3.69 -1.95 17.31
C SER A 464 5.09 -2.37 16.89
N ALA A 465 5.86 -2.94 17.82
CA ALA A 465 7.11 -3.60 17.48
C ALA A 465 6.83 -5.01 16.96
N LEU A 466 7.22 -5.28 15.73
CA LEU A 466 7.29 -6.63 15.14
C LEU A 466 8.65 -7.24 15.45
N THR A 467 8.66 -8.43 16.05
CA THR A 467 9.86 -9.26 16.20
C THR A 467 9.66 -10.55 15.44
N ILE A 468 10.57 -10.87 14.52
CA ILE A 468 10.60 -12.16 13.84
C ILE A 468 11.80 -12.95 14.36
N SER A 469 11.54 -14.11 14.95
CA SER A 469 12.55 -15.03 15.45
C SER A 469 12.63 -16.25 14.56
N THR A 470 13.83 -16.77 14.36
CA THR A 470 14.11 -17.97 13.55
C THR A 470 14.67 -19.08 14.42
N SER A 471 14.44 -20.34 14.07
CA SER A 471 15.11 -21.49 14.68
C SER A 471 16.44 -21.77 13.99
N ALA A 472 17.30 -22.56 14.63
CA ALA A 472 18.56 -23.02 14.02
C ALA A 472 18.35 -23.85 12.72
N SER A 473 17.13 -24.39 12.54
CA SER A 473 16.72 -25.16 11.36
C SER A 473 15.96 -24.35 10.31
N THR A 474 15.76 -23.04 10.53
CA THR A 474 15.06 -22.20 9.54
C THR A 474 15.87 -22.14 8.24
N PRO A 475 15.29 -22.49 7.08
CA PRO A 475 16.03 -22.54 5.84
C PRO A 475 16.55 -21.16 5.40
N ALA A 476 17.68 -21.19 4.70
CA ALA A 476 18.25 -20.04 4.02
C ALA A 476 17.30 -19.51 2.94
N GLY A 477 17.16 -18.20 2.83
CA GLY A 477 16.39 -17.61 1.75
C GLY A 477 15.92 -16.20 2.04
N THR A 478 15.38 -15.57 1.01
CA THR A 478 14.61 -14.34 1.15
C THR A 478 13.13 -14.69 1.14
N TYR A 479 12.42 -14.30 2.20
CA TYR A 479 11.01 -14.58 2.42
C TYR A 479 10.24 -13.27 2.44
N SER A 480 9.13 -13.24 1.71
CA SER A 480 8.20 -12.12 1.71
C SER A 480 7.18 -12.33 2.83
N VAL A 481 7.38 -11.69 3.97
CA VAL A 481 6.47 -11.74 5.12
C VAL A 481 5.37 -10.70 4.93
N THR A 482 4.11 -11.13 5.01
CA THR A 482 2.95 -10.24 4.92
C THR A 482 2.47 -9.90 6.31
N VAL A 483 2.65 -8.65 6.72
CA VAL A 483 2.08 -8.10 7.96
C VAL A 483 0.66 -7.65 7.68
N THR A 484 -0.31 -8.18 8.41
CA THR A 484 -1.73 -7.87 8.27
C THR A 484 -2.24 -7.21 9.54
N GLY A 485 -2.74 -5.98 9.42
CA GLY A 485 -3.61 -5.38 10.42
C GLY A 485 -5.07 -5.69 10.08
N THR A 486 -5.84 -6.15 11.05
CA THR A 486 -7.27 -6.44 10.92
C THR A 486 -8.06 -5.61 11.92
N ALA A 487 -9.01 -4.85 11.42
CA ALA A 487 -9.95 -4.07 12.22
C ALA A 487 -11.39 -4.32 11.76
N ALA A 488 -12.37 -3.65 12.38
CA ALA A 488 -13.78 -3.75 11.99
C ALA A 488 -14.02 -3.32 10.52
N SER A 489 -13.18 -2.42 9.99
CA SER A 489 -13.18 -1.96 8.60
C SER A 489 -12.58 -2.95 7.59
N GLY A 490 -12.06 -4.08 8.06
CA GLY A 490 -11.38 -5.09 7.26
C GLY A 490 -9.87 -5.14 7.51
N SER A 491 -9.15 -5.76 6.58
CA SER A 491 -7.71 -5.98 6.71
C SER A 491 -6.89 -5.13 5.75
N ARG A 492 -5.72 -4.71 6.20
CA ARG A 492 -4.72 -3.94 5.45
C ARG A 492 -3.37 -4.59 5.63
N THR A 493 -2.56 -4.60 4.57
CA THR A 493 -1.32 -5.36 4.54
C THR A 493 -0.13 -4.50 4.20
N ALA A 494 1.02 -4.84 4.77
CA ALA A 494 2.33 -4.33 4.38
C ALA A 494 3.31 -5.50 4.28
N THR A 495 4.31 -5.37 3.42
CA THR A 495 5.29 -6.43 3.18
C THR A 495 6.60 -6.12 3.89
N TYR A 496 7.18 -7.13 4.52
CA TYR A 496 8.52 -7.11 5.09
C TYR A 496 9.38 -8.20 4.43
N SER A 497 10.54 -7.83 3.91
CA SER A 497 11.49 -8.78 3.32
C SER A 497 12.44 -9.32 4.39
N LEU A 498 12.24 -10.58 4.78
CA LEU A 498 13.13 -11.28 5.70
C LEU A 498 14.20 -12.03 4.91
N THR A 499 15.47 -11.71 5.12
CA THR A 499 16.57 -12.55 4.64
C THR A 499 17.07 -13.44 5.78
N VAL A 500 16.77 -14.73 5.71
CA VAL A 500 17.47 -15.72 6.52
C VAL A 500 18.77 -16.02 5.79
N THR A 501 19.87 -15.46 6.29
CA THR A 501 21.19 -15.70 5.70
C THR A 501 21.45 -17.18 5.82
N GLY A 502 21.72 -17.88 4.71
CA GLY A 502 21.97 -19.30 4.83
C GLY A 502 23.14 -19.60 5.74
N THR A 503 23.20 -20.84 6.25
CA THR A 503 24.44 -21.44 6.77
C THR A 503 25.54 -21.61 5.70
N GLY A 504 25.37 -20.96 4.55
CA GLY A 504 26.22 -20.98 3.37
C GLY A 504 26.63 -19.58 2.89
N GLY A 505 26.77 -18.61 3.79
CA GLY A 505 27.92 -17.71 3.62
C GLY A 505 29.16 -18.59 3.80
N GLY A 506 30.01 -18.70 2.78
CA GLY A 506 31.22 -19.53 2.88
C GLY A 506 31.89 -19.24 4.21
N CYS A 507 32.21 -20.29 4.99
CA CYS A 507 32.97 -20.12 6.22
C CYS A 507 34.40 -19.80 5.85
N SER A 508 34.58 -18.65 5.21
CA SER A 508 35.79 -18.22 4.58
C SER A 508 36.10 -16.80 4.97
N GLY A 509 37.37 -16.53 5.20
CA GLY A 509 37.88 -15.21 5.49
C GLY A 509 39.15 -14.97 4.69
N THR A 510 39.31 -13.74 4.22
CA THR A 510 40.50 -13.30 3.48
C THR A 510 41.16 -12.15 4.21
N ASN A 511 42.47 -12.20 4.36
CA ASN A 511 43.27 -11.04 4.75
C ASN A 511 44.26 -10.73 3.63
N GLY A 512 44.10 -9.56 3.02
CA GLY A 512 44.98 -9.03 1.96
C GLY A 512 45.87 -7.88 2.44
N THR A 513 46.12 -7.77 3.75
CA THR A 513 47.06 -6.78 4.29
C THR A 513 48.46 -7.37 4.24
N ASP A 514 49.37 -6.67 3.56
CA ASP A 514 50.78 -7.05 3.50
C ASP A 514 51.36 -7.17 4.92
N LEU A 515 51.91 -8.35 5.21
CA LEU A 515 52.63 -8.61 6.46
C LEU A 515 54.07 -8.99 6.14
N ALA A 516 55.00 -8.12 6.53
CA ALA A 516 56.43 -8.34 6.33
C ALA A 516 56.89 -9.64 7.01
N ILE A 517 57.66 -10.44 6.27
CA ILE A 517 58.32 -11.65 6.76
C ILE A 517 59.81 -11.29 6.91
N PRO A 518 60.29 -11.06 8.15
CA PRO A 518 61.67 -10.67 8.38
C PRO A 518 62.60 -11.87 8.28
N ASP A 519 63.81 -11.62 7.77
CA ASP A 519 64.92 -12.58 7.76
C ASP A 519 65.56 -12.71 9.15
N THR A 520 64.79 -13.19 10.12
CA THR A 520 65.25 -13.29 11.51
C THR A 520 64.88 -14.60 12.18
N ASN A 521 64.35 -15.59 11.43
CA ASN A 521 63.80 -16.83 12.00
C ASN A 521 62.71 -16.59 13.07
N VAL A 522 62.03 -15.44 12.97
CA VAL A 522 60.91 -15.08 13.83
C VAL A 522 59.62 -15.30 13.06
N ALA A 523 58.67 -15.98 13.69
CA ALA A 523 57.36 -16.19 13.10
C ALA A 523 56.50 -14.93 13.24
N VAL A 524 55.85 -14.53 12.14
CA VAL A 524 54.85 -13.47 12.09
C VAL A 524 53.47 -14.08 11.84
N SER A 525 52.42 -13.45 12.36
CA SER A 525 51.04 -13.96 12.24
C SER A 525 50.11 -12.93 11.63
N SER A 526 49.34 -13.35 10.62
CA SER A 526 48.20 -12.61 10.07
C SER A 526 46.90 -13.28 10.53
N SER A 527 45.90 -12.50 10.95
CA SER A 527 44.65 -13.04 11.51
C SER A 527 43.43 -12.75 10.63
N ILE A 528 42.46 -13.66 10.65
CA ILE A 528 41.08 -13.46 10.15
C ILE A 528 40.10 -13.86 11.25
N VAL A 529 38.97 -13.15 11.33
CA VAL A 529 37.86 -13.51 12.20
C VAL A 529 36.77 -14.13 11.33
N ILE A 530 36.43 -15.39 11.59
CA ILE A 530 35.27 -16.05 10.98
C ILE A 530 34.15 -16.04 12.03
N ALA A 531 33.00 -15.50 11.64
CA ALA A 531 31.82 -15.38 12.48
C ALA A 531 30.57 -15.78 11.69
N GLY A 532 29.49 -16.16 12.38
CA GLY A 532 28.24 -16.60 11.73
C GLY A 532 28.27 -18.04 11.18
N CYS A 533 29.36 -18.77 11.41
CA CYS A 533 29.57 -20.17 11.05
C CYS A 533 29.44 -21.10 12.27
N ALA A 534 28.21 -21.32 12.73
CA ALA A 534 27.90 -22.15 13.89
C ALA A 534 27.98 -23.67 13.59
N ARG A 535 29.14 -24.12 13.10
CA ARG A 535 29.47 -25.53 12.83
C ARG A 535 30.97 -25.78 13.00
N ASN A 536 31.38 -27.05 13.00
CA ASN A 536 32.78 -27.38 12.79
C ASN A 536 33.20 -27.13 11.33
N ALA A 537 34.49 -26.91 11.11
CA ALA A 537 35.06 -26.82 9.78
C ALA A 537 35.02 -28.18 9.03
N SER A 538 35.36 -28.18 7.75
CA SER A 538 35.36 -29.38 6.89
C SER A 538 36.67 -30.15 7.00
N ALA A 539 36.61 -31.45 6.70
CA ALA A 539 37.82 -32.24 6.46
C ALA A 539 38.54 -31.85 5.15
N ALA A 540 37.86 -31.10 4.28
CA ALA A 540 38.36 -30.62 2.99
C ALA A 540 38.56 -29.09 2.97
N SER A 541 38.74 -28.46 4.13
CA SER A 541 38.97 -27.01 4.20
C SER A 541 40.24 -26.61 3.47
N THR A 542 40.24 -25.43 2.84
CA THR A 542 41.34 -24.95 2.02
C THR A 542 41.95 -23.65 2.54
N VAL A 543 43.26 -23.49 2.35
CA VAL A 543 44.03 -22.29 2.67
C VAL A 543 44.77 -21.86 1.42
N ALA A 544 44.25 -20.84 0.74
CA ALA A 544 44.94 -20.20 -0.39
C ALA A 544 45.90 -19.15 0.16
N VAL A 545 47.17 -19.19 -0.27
CA VAL A 545 48.24 -18.31 0.22
C VAL A 545 48.98 -17.70 -0.96
N ASN A 546 49.17 -16.37 -0.90
CA ASN A 546 50.02 -15.59 -1.78
C ASN A 546 51.10 -14.90 -0.94
N ILE A 547 52.34 -15.34 -1.06
CA ILE A 547 53.52 -14.76 -0.41
C ILE A 547 54.50 -14.37 -1.50
N VAL A 548 55.02 -13.15 -1.40
CA VAL A 548 56.15 -12.68 -2.20
C VAL A 548 57.42 -12.95 -1.40
N HIS A 549 58.34 -13.75 -1.95
CA HIS A 549 59.60 -14.12 -1.32
C HIS A 549 60.63 -14.48 -2.39
N THR A 550 61.87 -14.05 -2.23
CA THR A 550 62.94 -14.30 -3.21
C THR A 550 63.46 -15.74 -3.19
N TYR A 551 63.20 -16.49 -2.11
CA TYR A 551 63.46 -17.93 -2.04
C TYR A 551 62.39 -18.66 -1.23
N ARG A 552 61.42 -19.31 -1.89
CA ARG A 552 60.27 -19.90 -1.17
C ARG A 552 60.61 -21.15 -0.36
N GLY A 553 61.80 -21.71 -0.59
CA GLY A 553 62.34 -22.84 0.14
C GLY A 553 62.55 -22.53 1.62
N ASP A 554 62.70 -21.26 1.99
CA ASP A 554 63.00 -20.90 3.39
C ASP A 554 61.75 -20.70 4.24
N VAL A 555 60.59 -20.62 3.60
CA VAL A 555 59.33 -20.28 4.27
C VAL A 555 58.64 -21.50 4.85
N VAL A 556 58.36 -21.46 6.15
CA VAL A 556 57.45 -22.36 6.87
C VAL A 556 56.10 -21.69 7.07
N ILE A 557 55.02 -22.42 6.83
CA ILE A 557 53.64 -21.93 6.96
C ILE A 557 52.84 -22.87 7.88
N ASP A 558 52.28 -22.33 8.95
CA ASP A 558 51.32 -23.00 9.83
C ASP A 558 49.98 -22.25 9.84
N LEU A 559 48.86 -22.99 9.82
CA LEU A 559 47.55 -22.46 10.20
C LEU A 559 47.33 -22.71 11.69
N VAL A 560 46.87 -21.69 12.42
CA VAL A 560 46.51 -21.77 13.85
C VAL A 560 44.99 -21.60 13.98
N ALA A 561 44.34 -22.61 14.56
CA ALA A 561 42.91 -22.63 14.82
C ALA A 561 42.54 -21.78 16.06
N PRO A 562 41.25 -21.43 16.25
CA PRO A 562 40.81 -20.59 17.36
C PRO A 562 41.08 -21.16 18.76
N ASP A 563 41.21 -22.47 18.87
CA ASP A 563 41.56 -23.19 20.11
C ASP A 563 43.08 -23.23 20.37
N GLY A 564 43.90 -22.76 19.41
CA GLY A 564 45.36 -22.79 19.45
C GLY A 564 46.01 -23.99 18.74
N SER A 565 45.22 -24.94 18.21
CA SER A 565 45.73 -26.08 17.46
C SER A 565 46.42 -25.64 16.17
N THR A 566 47.55 -26.28 15.83
CA THR A 566 48.40 -25.86 14.69
C THR A 566 48.48 -26.92 13.59
N TYR A 567 48.33 -26.51 12.34
CA TYR A 567 48.37 -27.36 11.15
C TYR A 567 49.48 -26.89 10.20
N ARG A 568 50.47 -27.77 9.96
CA ARG A 568 51.58 -27.49 9.03
C ARG A 568 51.08 -27.52 7.59
N LEU A 569 51.15 -26.39 6.89
CA LEU A 569 50.78 -26.29 5.47
C LEU A 569 51.99 -26.48 4.55
N LYS A 570 53.14 -25.88 4.91
CA LYS A 570 54.39 -26.00 4.16
C LYS A 570 55.61 -26.06 5.08
N ASN A 571 56.54 -26.96 4.76
CA ASN A 571 57.88 -27.03 5.35
C ASN A 571 58.88 -26.23 4.50
N SER A 572 59.98 -25.83 5.14
CA SER A 572 61.16 -25.37 4.41
C SER A 572 61.83 -26.52 3.67
N SER A 573 62.50 -26.19 2.56
CA SER A 573 63.23 -27.12 1.72
C SER A 573 64.33 -26.36 0.99
N ILE A 574 65.58 -26.72 1.28
CA ILE A 574 66.75 -26.16 0.60
C ILE A 574 66.78 -26.48 -0.91
N PHE A 575 65.93 -27.41 -1.37
CA PHE A 575 65.82 -27.80 -2.78
C PHE A 575 64.67 -27.09 -3.53
N ASP A 576 63.97 -26.15 -2.88
CA ASP A 576 62.82 -25.42 -3.45
C ASP A 576 63.15 -23.94 -3.67
N GLY A 577 64.12 -23.66 -4.54
CA GLY A 577 64.68 -22.32 -4.77
C GLY A 577 63.94 -21.44 -5.76
N ALA A 578 62.63 -21.62 -5.93
CA ALA A 578 61.82 -20.74 -6.75
C ALA A 578 61.31 -19.55 -5.94
N ASP A 579 61.07 -18.43 -6.62
CA ASP A 579 60.44 -17.26 -6.03
C ASP A 579 58.95 -17.51 -5.74
N ASN A 580 58.45 -16.85 -4.70
CA ASN A 580 57.04 -16.70 -4.34
C ASN A 580 56.28 -18.00 -4.04
N ILE A 581 55.21 -17.85 -3.25
CA ILE A 581 54.27 -18.94 -2.95
C ILE A 581 52.90 -18.46 -3.39
N ASN A 582 52.35 -19.10 -4.43
CA ASN A 582 50.96 -18.96 -4.84
C ASN A 582 50.35 -20.35 -4.87
N ALA A 583 49.81 -20.79 -3.74
CA ALA A 583 49.40 -22.17 -3.52
C ALA A 583 48.12 -22.26 -2.68
N THR A 584 47.37 -23.33 -2.90
CA THR A 584 46.23 -23.70 -2.07
C THR A 584 46.52 -25.02 -1.36
N TYR A 585 46.49 -25.00 -0.03
CA TYR A 585 46.67 -26.17 0.82
C TYR A 585 45.31 -26.68 1.28
N THR A 586 45.18 -27.99 1.47
CA THR A 586 44.01 -28.60 2.09
C THR A 586 44.38 -29.08 3.48
N ALA A 587 43.56 -28.78 4.48
CA ALA A 587 43.74 -29.25 5.86
C ALA A 587 42.44 -29.87 6.37
N ASN A 588 42.56 -30.99 7.09
CA ASN A 588 41.41 -31.56 7.80
C ASN A 588 41.20 -30.79 9.11
N LEU A 589 40.20 -29.92 9.12
CA LEU A 589 39.83 -29.06 10.24
C LEU A 589 38.52 -29.51 10.89
N SER A 590 38.05 -30.73 10.63
CA SER A 590 36.74 -31.20 11.12
C SER A 590 36.58 -31.26 12.64
N SER A 591 37.68 -31.25 13.39
CA SER A 591 37.69 -31.12 14.85
C SER A 591 37.47 -29.68 15.35
N GLU A 592 37.66 -28.69 14.48
CA GLU A 592 37.75 -27.28 14.86
C GLU A 592 36.43 -26.56 14.70
N ALA A 593 36.09 -25.71 15.67
CA ALA A 593 34.98 -24.77 15.53
C ALA A 593 35.29 -23.76 14.42
N ALA A 594 34.37 -23.57 13.48
CA ALA A 594 34.62 -22.66 12.36
C ALA A 594 34.66 -21.19 12.80
N ASN A 595 33.84 -20.84 13.81
CA ASN A 595 33.84 -19.51 14.39
C ASN A 595 35.06 -19.28 15.29
N GLY A 596 35.72 -18.14 15.09
CA GLY A 596 36.82 -17.70 15.93
C GLY A 596 37.88 -16.95 15.15
N THR A 597 38.98 -16.65 15.85
CA THR A 597 40.15 -16.02 15.23
C THR A 597 41.08 -17.10 14.72
N TRP A 598 41.25 -17.17 13.40
CA TRP A 598 42.22 -18.03 12.74
C TRP A 598 43.47 -17.22 12.41
N GLN A 599 44.65 -17.83 12.52
CA GLN A 599 45.91 -17.15 12.18
C GLN A 599 46.71 -17.94 11.16
N LEU A 600 47.26 -17.27 10.16
CA LEU A 600 48.31 -17.80 9.32
C LEU A 600 49.65 -17.34 9.87
N ARG A 601 50.45 -18.28 10.35
CA ARG A 601 51.78 -18.04 10.89
C ARG A 601 52.82 -18.39 9.86
N VAL A 602 53.65 -17.41 9.50
CA VAL A 602 54.68 -17.52 8.47
C VAL A 602 56.04 -17.21 9.10
N ARG A 603 57.06 -17.99 8.75
CA ARG A 603 58.42 -17.81 9.23
C ARG A 603 59.41 -18.14 8.12
N ASP A 604 60.32 -17.22 7.86
CA ASP A 604 61.53 -17.52 7.10
C ASP A 604 62.56 -18.15 8.05
N VAL A 605 63.05 -19.36 7.75
CA VAL A 605 63.96 -20.11 8.64
C VAL A 605 65.44 -20.03 8.24
N TYR A 606 65.77 -19.52 7.06
CA TYR A 606 67.15 -19.43 6.58
C TYR A 606 67.51 -18.00 6.20
N SER A 607 68.76 -17.62 6.44
CA SER A 607 69.22 -16.26 6.19
C SER A 607 69.54 -15.99 4.73
N GLY A 608 69.15 -14.82 4.23
CA GLY A 608 69.52 -14.33 2.90
C GLY A 608 68.38 -13.67 2.14
N ASP A 609 67.14 -13.96 2.50
CA ASP A 609 65.96 -13.61 1.73
C ASP A 609 64.91 -12.93 2.62
N THR A 610 64.11 -12.05 2.03
CA THR A 610 63.00 -11.40 2.76
C THR A 610 61.77 -11.38 1.87
N GLY A 611 60.62 -11.17 2.48
CA GLY A 611 59.39 -11.07 1.72
C GLY A 611 58.22 -10.56 2.54
N TYR A 612 57.02 -10.79 2.02
CA TYR A 612 55.79 -10.46 2.72
C TYR A 612 54.66 -11.41 2.33
N LEU A 613 53.78 -11.69 3.29
CA LEU A 613 52.50 -12.30 3.03
C LEU A 613 51.59 -11.23 2.42
N ASN A 614 51.19 -11.42 1.16
CA ASN A 614 50.37 -10.49 0.40
C ASN A 614 48.87 -10.73 0.68
N THR A 615 48.40 -11.96 0.43
CA THR A 615 47.02 -12.34 0.76
C THR A 615 46.91 -13.78 1.17
N TRP A 616 45.94 -14.09 2.02
CA TRP A 616 45.52 -15.46 2.24
C TRP A 616 44.01 -15.56 2.48
N THR A 617 43.44 -16.70 2.07
CA THR A 617 42.02 -17.02 2.23
C THR A 617 41.88 -18.40 2.86
N LEU A 618 41.18 -18.47 3.98
CA LEU A 618 40.72 -19.73 4.57
C LEU A 618 39.31 -20.00 4.07
N THR A 619 38.99 -21.25 3.71
CA THR A 619 37.62 -21.70 3.41
C THR A 619 37.35 -22.99 4.18
N LEU A 620 36.41 -22.93 5.13
CA LEU A 620 36.13 -23.97 6.12
C LEU A 620 35.01 -24.91 5.75
#